data_AF-A0A817GDZ7-F1
#
_entry.id   AF-A0A817GDZ7-F1
#
_cell.length_a   1.000
_cell.length_b   1.000
_cell.length_c   1.000
_cell.angle_alpha   90.00
_cell.angle_beta   90.00
_cell.angle_gamma   90.00
#
_symmetry.space_group_name_H-M   'P 1'
#
loop_
_entity.id
_entity.type
_entity.pdbx_description
1 polymer ?
#
loop_
_entity_poly.entity_id
_entity_poly.type
_entity_poly.pdbx_seq_one_letter_code
_entity_poly.pdbx_strand_id
1 'polypeptide(L)'
;MCTNVSILAFGAHPDDVEVGMGGTIAKHVAAGVKLGICDLTAAELSSNGTVELRKQEAAEAGKVLGLSYRSNLGFPDRGLEGTTVQIGAITAEIRRLKPKVVSRGKQLIID
;
A
#
# COMPACT_ATOMS: atom_id res chain seq x y z
N MET A 1 -11.38 1.48 18.10
CA MET A 1 -9.95 1.25 18.43
C MET A 1 -9.12 1.87 17.32
N CYS A 2 -8.12 2.70 17.62
CA CYS A 2 -7.22 3.23 16.58
C CYS A 2 -6.25 2.13 16.14
N THR A 3 -6.29 1.76 14.87
CA THR A 3 -5.39 0.78 14.27
C THR A 3 -4.04 1.43 14.01
N ASN A 4 -3.18 1.48 15.03
CA ASN A 4 -1.79 1.92 14.84
C ASN A 4 -0.99 0.80 14.16
N VAL A 5 -0.11 1.17 13.24
CA VAL A 5 0.90 0.28 12.63
C VAL A 5 2.30 0.73 13.03
N SER A 6 3.26 -0.18 13.08
CA SER A 6 4.67 0.17 13.31
C SER A 6 5.35 0.60 12.01
N ILE A 7 5.00 -0.07 10.91
CA ILE A 7 5.49 0.19 9.56
C ILE A 7 4.30 0.46 8.65
N LEU A 8 4.36 1.55 7.89
CA LEU A 8 3.41 1.86 6.81
C LEU A 8 4.18 1.92 5.49
N ALA A 9 3.80 1.08 4.54
CA ALA A 9 4.38 1.09 3.19
C ALA A 9 3.39 1.67 2.19
N PHE A 10 3.86 2.54 1.30
CA PHE A 10 3.07 3.08 0.19
C PHE A 10 3.50 2.46 -1.14
N GLY A 11 2.54 2.00 -1.94
CA GLY A 11 2.74 1.57 -3.34
C GLY A 11 1.92 2.47 -4.27
N ALA A 12 2.39 2.75 -5.49
CA ALA A 12 1.57 3.46 -6.46
C ALA A 12 0.38 2.57 -6.87
N HIS A 13 0.65 1.29 -7.09
CA HIS A 13 -0.32 0.28 -7.49
C HIS A 13 -0.41 -0.85 -6.45
N PRO A 14 -1.55 -1.56 -6.37
CA PRO A 14 -1.62 -2.78 -5.59
C PRO A 14 -0.69 -3.83 -6.20
N ASP A 15 0.34 -4.25 -5.46
CA ASP A 15 1.42 -5.22 -5.75
C ASP A 15 2.85 -4.65 -5.63
N ASP A 16 3.03 -3.32 -5.82
CA ASP A 16 4.33 -2.64 -5.75
C ASP A 16 5.10 -2.97 -4.47
N VAL A 17 4.38 -3.00 -3.34
CA VAL A 17 4.97 -3.21 -2.03
C VAL A 17 5.35 -4.68 -1.84
N GLU A 18 4.51 -5.60 -2.31
CA GLU A 18 4.75 -7.04 -2.28
C GLU A 18 5.97 -7.40 -3.14
N VAL A 19 6.07 -6.87 -4.35
CA VAL A 19 7.21 -7.05 -5.26
C VAL A 19 8.48 -6.44 -4.65
N GLY A 20 8.39 -5.21 -4.15
CA GLY A 20 9.56 -4.48 -3.66
C GLY A 20 10.08 -4.97 -2.31
N MET A 21 9.21 -5.49 -1.44
CA MET A 21 9.58 -5.80 -0.05
C MET A 21 8.75 -6.90 0.63
N GLY A 22 8.07 -7.79 -0.11
CA GLY A 22 7.26 -8.87 0.46
C GLY A 22 8.03 -9.77 1.44
N GLY A 23 9.28 -10.12 1.14
CA GLY A 23 10.13 -10.88 2.08
C GLY A 23 10.45 -10.12 3.37
N THR A 24 10.69 -8.80 3.27
CA THR A 24 10.88 -7.94 4.44
C THR A 24 9.61 -7.83 5.27
N ILE A 25 8.45 -7.73 4.63
CA ILE A 25 7.15 -7.73 5.30
C ILE A 25 6.97 -9.02 6.10
N ALA A 26 7.09 -10.17 5.44
CA ALA A 26 6.91 -11.48 6.07
C ALA A 26 7.83 -11.65 7.28
N LYS A 27 9.10 -11.24 7.15
CA LYS A 27 10.07 -11.28 8.27
C LYS A 27 9.63 -10.44 9.47
N HIS A 28 9.15 -9.21 9.25
CA HIS A 28 8.74 -8.32 10.34
C HIS A 28 7.42 -8.74 10.97
N VAL A 29 6.45 -9.19 10.16
CA VAL A 29 5.18 -9.72 10.65
C VAL A 29 5.41 -10.97 11.51
N ALA A 30 6.29 -11.88 11.08
CA ALA A 30 6.69 -13.05 11.88
C ALA A 30 7.34 -12.66 13.22
N ALA A 31 7.99 -11.49 13.30
CA ALA A 31 8.53 -10.92 14.53
C ALA A 31 7.49 -10.12 15.35
N GLY A 32 6.20 -10.18 15.00
CA GLY A 32 5.10 -9.51 15.70
C GLY A 32 4.93 -8.03 15.36
N VAL A 33 5.61 -7.53 14.33
CA VAL A 33 5.49 -6.12 13.90
C VAL A 33 4.20 -5.91 13.13
N LYS A 34 3.37 -4.95 13.58
CA LYS A 34 2.18 -4.52 12.84
C LYS A 34 2.58 -3.72 11.61
N LEU A 35 2.30 -4.27 10.43
CA LEU A 35 2.59 -3.64 9.15
C LEU A 35 1.30 -3.31 8.40
N GLY A 36 1.26 -2.12 7.80
CA GLY A 36 0.19 -1.69 6.92
C GLY A 36 0.69 -1.32 5.53
N ILE A 37 -0.17 -1.48 4.53
CA ILE A 37 0.05 -1.03 3.15
C ILE A 37 -1.00 0.03 2.78
N CYS A 38 -0.60 1.04 2.03
CA CYS A 38 -1.49 2.00 1.41
C CYS A 38 -1.18 2.11 -0.08
N ASP A 39 -2.09 1.62 -0.91
CA ASP A 39 -2.01 1.73 -2.36
C ASP A 39 -2.52 3.12 -2.78
N LEU A 40 -1.80 3.85 -3.63
CA LEU A 40 -2.19 5.21 -4.01
C LEU A 40 -3.30 5.21 -5.06
N THR A 41 -3.27 4.26 -5.99
CA THR A 41 -4.20 4.15 -7.12
C THR A 41 -4.91 2.80 -7.12
N ALA A 42 -5.99 2.69 -7.88
CA ALA A 42 -6.70 1.43 -8.09
C ALA A 42 -6.11 0.60 -9.25
N ALA A 43 -5.03 1.10 -9.89
CA ALA A 43 -4.42 0.54 -11.08
C ALA A 43 -5.41 0.34 -12.24
N GLU A 44 -6.35 1.29 -12.40
CA GLU A 44 -7.44 1.20 -13.38
C GLU A 44 -6.97 1.24 -14.85
N LEU A 45 -5.71 1.58 -15.12
CA LEU A 45 -5.10 1.56 -16.45
C LEU A 45 -4.23 0.32 -16.70
N SER A 46 -4.25 -0.67 -15.81
CA SER A 46 -3.53 -1.94 -16.00
C SER A 46 -4.03 -2.67 -17.25
N SER A 47 -3.10 -3.21 -18.04
CA SER A 47 -3.40 -3.95 -19.28
C SER A 47 -4.19 -5.24 -19.04
N ASN A 48 -4.07 -5.84 -17.85
CA ASN A 48 -4.71 -7.10 -17.50
C ASN A 48 -5.57 -6.95 -16.24
N GLY A 49 -6.68 -7.69 -16.20
CA GLY A 49 -7.57 -7.75 -15.04
C GLY A 49 -8.56 -6.58 -14.96
N THR A 50 -9.15 -6.40 -13.79
CA THR A 50 -10.08 -5.31 -13.48
C THR A 50 -9.75 -4.73 -12.11
N VAL A 51 -10.20 -3.50 -11.83
CA VAL A 51 -10.05 -2.88 -10.50
C VAL A 51 -10.63 -3.77 -9.39
N GLU A 52 -11.77 -4.42 -9.65
CA GLU A 52 -12.40 -5.28 -8.65
C GLU A 52 -11.57 -6.54 -8.40
N LEU A 53 -11.06 -7.17 -9.45
CA LEU A 53 -10.16 -8.31 -9.32
C LEU A 53 -8.87 -7.92 -8.58
N ARG A 54 -8.24 -6.79 -8.93
CA ARG A 54 -7.05 -6.26 -8.25
C ARG A 54 -7.29 -6.02 -6.77
N LYS A 55 -8.45 -5.48 -6.38
CA LYS A 55 -8.82 -5.31 -4.96
C LYS A 55 -8.92 -6.64 -4.23
N GLN A 56 -9.49 -7.67 -4.86
CA GLN A 56 -9.58 -9.00 -4.28
C GLN A 56 -8.19 -9.63 -4.12
N GLU A 57 -7.36 -9.58 -5.17
CA GLU A 57 -5.97 -10.05 -5.13
C GLU A 57 -5.16 -9.36 -4.03
N ALA A 58 -5.28 -8.03 -3.94
CA ALA A 58 -4.64 -7.22 -2.91
C ALA A 58 -5.10 -7.60 -1.49
N ALA A 59 -6.40 -7.87 -1.30
CA ALA A 59 -6.93 -8.32 -0.02
C ALA A 59 -6.37 -9.70 0.37
N GLU A 60 -6.30 -10.65 -0.57
CA GLU A 60 -5.73 -11.97 -0.34
C GLU A 60 -4.22 -11.90 -0.08
N ALA A 61 -3.45 -11.12 -0.84
CA ALA A 61 -2.04 -10.88 -0.60
C ALA A 61 -1.80 -10.31 0.80
N GLY A 62 -2.67 -9.40 1.25
CA GLY A 62 -2.63 -8.85 2.60
C GLY A 62 -2.84 -9.89 3.69
N LYS A 63 -3.75 -10.85 3.48
CA LYS A 63 -3.96 -11.98 4.41
C LYS A 63 -2.74 -12.91 4.44
N VAL A 64 -2.20 -13.26 3.27
CA VAL A 64 -1.00 -14.12 3.15
C VAL A 64 0.20 -13.52 3.86
N LEU A 65 0.41 -12.20 3.73
CA LEU A 65 1.51 -11.48 4.37
C LEU A 65 1.24 -11.13 5.85
N GLY A 66 0.04 -11.40 6.37
CA GLY A 66 -0.35 -11.08 7.75
C GLY A 66 -0.40 -9.59 8.05
N LEU A 67 -0.81 -8.77 7.07
CA LEU A 67 -0.94 -7.33 7.25
C LEU A 67 -1.99 -7.00 8.31
N SER A 68 -1.69 -5.99 9.13
CA SER A 68 -2.66 -5.45 10.09
C SER A 68 -3.58 -4.40 9.48
N TYR A 69 -3.23 -3.89 8.30
CA TYR A 69 -3.95 -2.82 7.63
C TYR A 69 -3.65 -2.80 6.12
N ARG A 70 -4.67 -2.56 5.29
CA ARG A 70 -4.51 -2.19 3.89
C ARG A 70 -5.54 -1.13 3.52
N SER A 71 -5.13 -0.09 2.79
CA SER A 71 -6.01 0.93 2.23
C SER A 71 -5.65 1.28 0.81
N ASN A 72 -6.57 1.98 0.14
CA ASN A 72 -6.36 2.55 -1.17
C ASN A 72 -6.85 4.01 -1.18
N LEU A 73 -6.04 4.95 -1.65
CA LEU A 73 -6.40 6.38 -1.70
C LEU A 73 -7.23 6.78 -2.93
N GLY A 74 -7.30 5.90 -3.94
CA GLY A 74 -8.13 6.11 -5.13
C GLY A 74 -7.69 7.28 -6.01
N PHE A 75 -6.41 7.63 -5.99
CA PHE A 75 -5.86 8.59 -6.94
C PHE A 75 -5.85 8.03 -8.35
N PRO A 76 -5.93 8.89 -9.38
CA PRO A 76 -5.88 8.45 -10.76
C PRO A 76 -4.54 7.77 -11.07
N ASP A 77 -4.62 6.58 -11.67
CA ASP A 77 -3.47 5.91 -12.26
C ASP A 77 -2.84 6.81 -13.34
N ARG A 78 -1.50 6.87 -13.35
CA ARG A 78 -0.68 7.83 -14.11
C ARG A 78 -0.94 9.32 -13.79
N GLY A 79 -1.72 9.65 -12.76
CA GLY A 79 -2.05 11.01 -12.35
C GLY A 79 -1.46 11.42 -10.99
N LEU A 80 -0.39 10.77 -10.52
CA LEU A 80 0.30 11.11 -9.28
C LEU A 80 1.25 12.32 -9.48
N GLU A 81 0.68 13.52 -9.48
CA GLU A 81 1.38 14.79 -9.73
C GLU A 81 1.96 15.45 -8.48
N GLY A 82 1.64 14.93 -7.28
CA GLY A 82 2.06 15.55 -6.02
C GLY A 82 1.28 16.82 -5.69
N THR A 83 0.00 16.87 -6.06
CA THR A 83 -0.86 18.01 -5.73
C THR A 83 -1.05 18.15 -4.22
N THR A 84 -1.46 19.33 -3.76
CA THR A 84 -1.75 19.57 -2.33
C THR A 84 -2.83 18.62 -1.79
N VAL A 85 -3.79 18.24 -2.63
CA VAL A 85 -4.83 17.24 -2.29
C VAL A 85 -4.21 15.87 -2.07
N GLN A 86 -3.35 15.41 -2.98
CA GLN A 86 -2.68 14.11 -2.88
C GLN A 86 -1.75 14.05 -1.65
N ILE A 87 -0.92 15.08 -1.48
CA ILE A 87 -0.03 15.20 -0.31
C ILE A 87 -0.84 15.23 0.98
N GLY A 88 -1.95 15.96 1.00
CA GLY A 88 -2.85 16.07 2.16
C GLY A 88 -3.45 14.72 2.57
N ALA A 89 -3.91 13.93 1.60
CA ALA A 89 -4.48 12.61 1.86
C ALA A 89 -3.43 11.58 2.33
N ILE A 90 -2.23 11.57 1.73
CA ILE A 90 -1.11 10.74 2.23
C ILE A 90 -0.74 11.15 3.66
N THR A 91 -0.66 12.46 3.93
CA THR A 91 -0.37 12.98 5.27
C THR A 91 -1.45 12.58 6.28
N ALA A 92 -2.72 12.57 5.87
CA ALA A 92 -3.83 12.13 6.72
C ALA A 92 -3.70 10.64 7.10
N GLU A 93 -3.33 9.77 6.15
CA GLU A 93 -3.07 8.35 6.43
C GLU A 93 -1.93 8.15 7.44
N ILE A 94 -0.81 8.86 7.25
CA ILE A 94 0.33 8.82 8.18
C ILE A 94 -0.09 9.27 9.58
N ARG A 95 -0.84 10.39 9.69
CA ARG A 95 -1.30 10.92 10.98
C ARG A 95 -2.31 9.99 11.67
N ARG A 96 -3.16 9.33 10.89
CA ARG A 96 -4.16 8.39 11.38
C ARG A 96 -3.52 7.13 11.95
N LEU A 97 -2.52 6.59 11.27
CA LEU A 97 -1.88 5.30 11.61
C LEU A 97 -0.64 5.43 12.52
N LYS A 98 -0.05 6.63 12.60
CA LYS A 98 1.13 6.98 13.42
C LYS A 98 2.28 5.97 13.31
N PRO A 99 2.74 5.63 12.08
CA PRO A 99 3.83 4.66 11.90
C PRO A 99 5.15 5.20 12.46
N LYS A 100 6.00 4.29 12.94
CA LYS A 100 7.39 4.61 13.32
C LYS A 100 8.31 4.67 12.11
N VAL A 101 7.98 3.88 11.08
CA VAL A 101 8.73 3.80 9.82
C VAL A 101 7.75 3.92 8.66
N VAL A 102 8.08 4.78 7.71
CA VAL A 102 7.40 4.89 6.41
C VAL A 102 8.33 4.32 5.35
N SER A 103 7.81 3.45 4.48
CA SER A 103 8.53 2.88 3.35
C SER A 103 7.80 3.15 2.04
N ARG A 104 8.54 3.17 0.94
CA ARG A 104 8.02 3.17 -0.42
C ARG A 104 8.23 1.76 -0.99
N GLY A 105 7.17 1.13 -1.50
CA GLY A 105 7.24 -0.04 -2.36
C GLY A 105 8.07 0.31 -3.59
N LYS A 106 9.11 -0.47 -3.86
CA LYS A 106 10.08 -0.16 -4.91
C LYS A 106 9.36 -0.04 -6.25
N GLN A 107 9.59 1.06 -6.97
CA GLN A 107 9.01 1.30 -8.28
C GLN A 107 9.61 0.35 -9.31
N LEU A 108 8.79 -0.59 -9.79
CA LEU A 108 9.03 -1.34 -11.00
C LEU A 108 7.83 -1.09 -11.89
N ILE A 109 7.95 -0.06 -12.72
CA ILE A 109 7.21 -0.01 -13.98
C ILE A 109 7.70 -1.24 -14.75
N ILE A 110 6.88 -2.28 -14.82
CA ILE A 110 7.00 -3.29 -15.85
C ILE A 110 5.79 -3.07 -16.74
N ASP A 111 6.11 -2.75 -17.99
CA ASP A 111 5.24 -2.28 -19.08
C ASP A 111 3.82 -2.90 -19.15
#